data_AF-A0A966PKB1-F1
#
_entry.id   AF-A0A966PKB1-F1
#
_cell.length_a   1.000
_cell.length_b   1.000
_cell.length_c   1.000
_cell.angle_alpha   90.00
_cell.angle_beta   90.00
_cell.angle_gamma   90.00
#
_symmetry.space_group_name_H-M   'P 1'
#
loop_
_entity.id
_entity.type
_entity.pdbx_description
1 polymer ?
#
loop_
_entity_poly.entity_id
_entity_poly.type
_entity_poly.pdbx_seq_one_letter_code
_entity_poly.pdbx_strand_id
1 'polypeptide(L)'
;MDALHRGLTQTNLKRSPGLWAGFAIPGTVWLIALFVIPFYAVACIAFGTIDPIFRDAVPQWNPLAWNFAQAQQVFTSLATGPLRGVAVRTVIYVVCAMSLCFVFGFPIAYFLARHAGKRKLLFLVLIIVPFWVNYLMRMLAWVNLLSVDG
;
A
#
# COMPACT_ATOMS: atom_id res chain seq x y z
N MET A 1 -20.89 -2.63 -57.65
CA MET A 1 -19.73 -2.27 -56.81
C MET A 1 -20.02 -2.34 -55.30
N ASP A 2 -21.28 -2.43 -54.86
CA ASP A 2 -21.66 -2.51 -53.43
C ASP A 2 -21.65 -3.90 -52.76
N ALA A 3 -21.44 -4.98 -53.52
CA ALA A 3 -21.45 -6.34 -52.97
C ALA A 3 -20.08 -6.75 -52.37
N LEU A 4 -19.00 -6.08 -52.77
CA LEU A 4 -17.62 -6.44 -52.40
C LEU A 4 -17.18 -5.87 -51.04
N HIS A 5 -17.89 -4.88 -50.49
CA HIS A 5 -17.58 -4.31 -49.17
C HIS A 5 -18.28 -5.03 -47.99
N ARG A 6 -19.27 -5.90 -48.24
CA ARG A 6 -19.97 -6.67 -47.19
C ARG A 6 -19.21 -7.92 -46.73
N GLY A 7 -18.12 -8.27 -47.43
CA GLY A 7 -17.31 -9.46 -47.17
C GLY A 7 -16.19 -9.27 -46.16
N LEU A 8 -16.03 -8.09 -45.54
CA LEU A 8 -15.15 -7.91 -44.38
C LEU A 8 -15.81 -8.49 -43.12
N THR A 9 -16.02 -9.79 -43.22
CA THR A 9 -16.23 -10.76 -42.17
C THR A 9 -15.57 -10.29 -40.88
N GLN A 10 -16.45 -9.95 -39.95
CA GLN A 10 -16.26 -9.99 -38.51
C GLN A 10 -15.57 -11.31 -38.14
N THR A 11 -14.24 -11.38 -38.25
CA THR A 11 -13.45 -12.44 -37.63
C THR A 11 -13.46 -12.13 -36.14
N ASN A 12 -14.55 -12.57 -35.50
CA ASN A 12 -14.63 -12.71 -34.06
C ASN A 12 -13.50 -13.66 -33.65
N LEU A 13 -12.32 -13.08 -33.38
CA LEU A 13 -11.22 -13.76 -32.72
C LEU A 13 -11.74 -14.11 -31.33
N LYS A 14 -12.34 -15.30 -31.22
CA LYS A 14 -12.70 -15.92 -29.96
C LYS A 14 -11.37 -16.22 -29.26
N ARG A 15 -10.79 -15.22 -28.60
CA ARG A 15 -9.65 -15.39 -27.67
C ARG A 15 -10.11 -16.45 -26.68
N SER A 16 -9.58 -17.66 -26.79
CA SER A 16 -9.86 -18.76 -25.87
C SER A 16 -9.27 -18.36 -24.51
N PRO A 17 -10.10 -17.93 -23.54
CA PRO A 17 -9.59 -17.43 -22.27
C PRO A 17 -8.99 -18.57 -21.44
N GLY A 18 -9.35 -19.83 -21.73
CA GLY A 18 -8.93 -21.01 -20.97
C GLY A 18 -7.46 -21.41 -21.17
N LEU A 19 -6.87 -21.18 -22.35
CA LEU A 19 -5.49 -21.63 -22.62
C LEU A 19 -4.46 -20.65 -22.04
N TRP A 20 -4.73 -19.35 -22.12
CA TRP A 20 -3.95 -18.30 -21.46
C TRP A 20 -4.15 -18.29 -19.93
N ALA A 21 -5.36 -18.58 -19.44
CA ALA A 21 -5.58 -18.80 -18.02
C ALA A 21 -4.80 -20.03 -17.52
N GLY A 22 -4.79 -21.13 -18.27
CA GLY A 22 -4.03 -22.35 -17.98
C GLY A 22 -2.55 -22.11 -17.65
N PHE A 23 -1.86 -21.29 -18.44
CA PHE A 23 -0.46 -20.93 -18.20
C PHE A 23 -0.26 -19.96 -17.04
N ALA A 24 -1.24 -19.10 -16.74
CA ALA A 24 -1.17 -18.18 -15.62
C ALA A 24 -1.47 -18.85 -14.27
N ILE A 25 -2.29 -19.91 -14.25
CA ILE A 25 -2.73 -20.63 -13.02
C ILE A 25 -1.59 -20.95 -12.05
N PRO A 26 -0.47 -21.59 -12.44
CA PRO A 26 0.59 -21.91 -11.49
C PRO A 26 1.23 -20.64 -10.87
N GLY A 27 1.34 -19.57 -11.67
CA GLY A 27 1.80 -18.26 -11.18
C GLY A 27 0.79 -17.62 -10.22
N THR A 28 -0.49 -17.65 -10.54
CA THR A 28 -1.55 -17.10 -9.68
C THR A 28 -1.63 -17.85 -8.36
N VAL A 29 -1.49 -19.18 -8.37
CA VAL A 29 -1.46 -20.01 -7.15
C VAL A 29 -0.28 -19.60 -6.26
N TRP A 30 0.91 -19.41 -6.84
CA TRP A 30 2.09 -18.96 -6.10
C TRP A 30 1.91 -17.56 -5.51
N LEU A 31 1.32 -16.62 -6.25
CA LEU A 31 1.04 -15.27 -5.75
C LEU A 31 0.03 -15.29 -4.60
N ILE A 32 -1.02 -16.10 -4.71
CA ILE A 32 -2.01 -16.28 -3.64
C ILE A 32 -1.34 -16.90 -2.42
N ALA A 33 -0.53 -17.95 -2.59
CA ALA A 33 0.18 -18.58 -1.48
C ALA A 33 1.09 -17.58 -0.74
N LEU A 34 1.92 -16.83 -1.48
CA LEU A 34 2.81 -15.81 -0.89
C LEU A 34 2.07 -14.64 -0.26
N PHE A 35 0.84 -14.35 -0.65
CA PHE A 35 0.01 -13.34 0.00
C PHE A 35 -0.70 -13.89 1.25
N VAL A 36 -1.24 -15.10 1.16
CA VAL A 36 -2.00 -15.74 2.25
C VAL A 36 -1.09 -16.11 3.41
N ILE A 37 0.14 -16.56 3.18
CA ILE A 37 1.10 -16.92 4.24
C ILE A 37 1.37 -15.77 5.23
N PRO A 38 1.83 -14.57 4.81
CA PRO A 38 2.07 -13.47 5.73
C PRO A 38 0.77 -12.95 6.34
N PHE A 39 -0.33 -12.94 5.59
CA PHE A 39 -1.63 -12.54 6.14
C PHE A 39 -2.10 -13.50 7.24
N TYR A 40 -1.90 -14.81 7.04
CA TYR A 40 -2.19 -15.83 8.03
C TYR A 40 -1.30 -15.69 9.27
N ALA A 41 -0.01 -15.41 9.09
CA ALA A 41 0.89 -15.13 10.20
C ALA A 41 0.44 -13.91 11.02
N VAL A 42 0.04 -12.82 10.36
CA VAL A 42 -0.51 -11.62 11.03
C VAL A 42 -1.80 -11.97 11.78
N ALA A 43 -2.70 -12.78 11.20
CA ALA A 43 -3.90 -13.23 11.88
C ALA A 43 -3.59 -14.06 13.14
N CYS A 44 -2.62 -14.98 13.08
CA CYS A 44 -2.19 -15.78 14.23
C CYS A 44 -1.62 -14.92 15.37
N ILE A 45 -0.94 -13.81 15.04
CA ILE A 45 -0.45 -12.84 16.03
C ILE A 45 -1.61 -12.01 16.59
N ALA A 46 -2.52 -11.54 15.73
CA ALA A 46 -3.63 -10.67 16.11
C ALA A 46 -4.67 -11.37 17.01
N PHE A 47 -4.93 -12.66 16.75
CA PHE A 47 -5.80 -13.51 17.58
C PHE A 47 -5.02 -14.35 18.60
N GLY A 48 -3.71 -14.11 18.69
CA GLY A 48 -2.81 -14.73 19.65
C GLY A 48 -3.06 -14.26 21.07
N THR A 49 -2.32 -14.84 22.01
CA THR A 49 -2.40 -14.50 23.43
C THR A 49 -1.18 -13.69 23.86
N ILE A 50 -1.35 -12.75 24.79
CA ILE A 50 -0.23 -12.00 25.37
C ILE A 50 0.25 -12.71 26.63
N ASP A 51 1.55 -13.01 26.71
CA ASP A 51 2.11 -13.62 27.91
C ASP A 51 2.07 -12.63 29.09
N PRO A 52 1.54 -13.04 30.26
CA PRO A 52 1.35 -12.13 31.39
C PRO A 52 2.66 -11.63 32.03
N ILE A 53 3.78 -12.32 31.78
CA ILE A 53 5.10 -12.02 32.38
C ILE A 53 5.95 -11.14 31.47
N PHE A 54 6.09 -11.52 30.19
CA PHE A 54 6.97 -10.83 29.24
C PHE A 54 6.22 -9.82 28.35
N ARG A 55 4.88 -9.82 28.36
CA ARG A 55 4.01 -9.01 27.50
C ARG A 55 4.29 -9.15 26.00
N ASP A 56 4.91 -10.27 25.62
CA ASP A 56 5.14 -10.61 24.22
C ASP A 56 3.88 -11.20 23.60
N ALA A 57 3.69 -10.93 22.31
CA ALA A 57 2.60 -11.51 21.54
C ALA A 57 2.96 -12.95 21.13
N VAL A 58 2.28 -13.94 21.69
CA VAL A 58 2.47 -15.35 21.35
C VAL A 58 1.54 -15.71 20.18
N PRO A 59 2.07 -16.00 18.98
CA PRO A 59 1.24 -16.35 17.83
C PRO A 59 0.56 -17.71 18.04
N GLN A 60 -0.76 -17.75 17.86
CA GLN A 60 -1.55 -18.97 17.95
C GLN A 60 -1.83 -19.51 16.54
N TRP A 61 -1.04 -20.48 16.10
CA TRP A 61 -1.15 -21.09 14.76
C TRP A 61 -2.37 -21.99 14.58
N ASN A 62 -3.03 -22.39 15.67
CA ASN A 62 -4.25 -23.18 15.64
C ASN A 62 -5.49 -22.25 15.70
N PRO A 63 -6.34 -22.21 14.66
CA PRO A 63 -7.55 -21.39 14.65
C PRO A 63 -8.54 -21.72 15.78
N LEU A 64 -8.53 -22.94 16.31
CA LEU A 64 -9.39 -23.35 17.41
C LEU A 64 -9.02 -22.71 18.76
N ALA A 65 -7.77 -22.24 18.90
CA ALA A 65 -7.25 -21.61 20.11
C ALA A 65 -7.27 -20.06 20.03
N TRP A 66 -7.88 -19.49 18.99
CA TRP A 66 -7.96 -18.05 18.79
C TRP A 66 -8.80 -17.37 19.87
N ASN A 67 -8.21 -16.34 20.50
CA ASN A 67 -8.84 -15.65 21.61
C ASN A 67 -9.48 -14.33 21.13
N PHE A 68 -10.77 -14.38 20.81
CA PHE A 68 -11.55 -13.20 20.38
C PHE A 68 -11.68 -12.13 21.47
N ALA A 69 -11.61 -12.51 22.75
CA ALA A 69 -11.68 -11.56 23.86
C ALA A 69 -10.42 -10.68 23.91
N GLN A 70 -9.23 -11.24 23.65
CA GLN A 70 -7.99 -10.47 23.58
C GLN A 70 -7.95 -9.57 22.34
N ALA A 71 -8.42 -10.06 21.18
CA ALA A 71 -8.56 -9.22 19.99
C ALA A 71 -9.48 -8.02 20.27
N GLN A 72 -10.61 -8.24 20.93
CA GLN A 72 -11.51 -7.16 21.33
C GLN A 72 -10.86 -6.20 22.33
N GLN A 73 -10.06 -6.69 23.28
CA GLN A 73 -9.32 -5.86 24.23
C GLN A 73 -8.34 -4.90 23.54
N VAL A 74 -7.64 -5.35 22.50
CA VAL A 74 -6.77 -4.48 21.68
C VAL A 74 -7.57 -3.39 20.98
N PHE A 75 -8.70 -3.74 20.35
CA PHE A 75 -9.60 -2.76 19.72
C PHE A 75 -10.15 -1.75 20.73
N THR A 76 -10.60 -2.20 21.91
CA THR A 76 -11.04 -1.29 22.97
C THR A 76 -9.89 -0.45 23.53
N SER A 77 -8.66 -0.98 23.53
CA SER A 77 -7.48 -0.23 23.97
C SER A 77 -7.12 0.89 23.01
N LEU A 78 -7.34 0.69 21.71
CA LEU A 78 -7.22 1.74 20.68
C LEU A 78 -8.35 2.78 20.79
N ALA A 79 -9.59 2.35 21.08
CA ALA A 79 -10.76 3.24 21.12
C ALA A 79 -10.88 4.04 22.43
N THR A 80 -10.66 3.40 23.58
CA THR A 80 -10.91 3.97 24.92
C THR A 80 -9.74 3.80 25.88
N GLY A 81 -8.69 3.07 25.51
CA GLY A 81 -7.55 2.78 26.38
C GLY A 81 -6.36 3.73 26.24
N PRO A 82 -5.20 3.33 26.81
CA PRO A 82 -3.97 4.14 26.82
C PRO A 82 -3.41 4.44 25.42
N LEU A 83 -3.71 3.58 24.44
CA LEU A 83 -3.21 3.69 23.07
C LEU A 83 -3.99 4.73 22.24
N ARG A 84 -5.13 5.21 22.73
CA ARG A 84 -5.99 6.19 22.04
C ARG A 84 -5.23 7.48 21.69
N GLY A 85 -4.36 7.94 22.59
CA GLY A 85 -3.56 9.15 22.36
C GLY A 85 -2.62 9.02 21.17
N VAL A 86 -1.97 7.86 21.01
CA VAL A 86 -1.07 7.58 19.89
C VAL A 86 -1.89 7.37 18.61
N ALA A 87 -2.97 6.60 18.68
CA ALA A 87 -3.85 6.35 17.54
C ALA A 87 -4.40 7.64 16.94
N VAL A 88 -4.94 8.55 17.78
CA VAL A 88 -5.47 9.84 17.34
C VAL A 88 -4.38 10.72 16.73
N ARG A 89 -3.19 10.79 17.36
CA ARG A 89 -2.06 11.58 16.82
C ARG A 89 -1.62 11.07 15.46
N THR A 90 -1.48 9.75 15.30
CA THR A 90 -1.11 9.14 14.01
C THR A 90 -2.17 9.42 12.95
N VAL A 91 -3.46 9.28 13.28
CA VAL A 91 -4.55 9.60 12.35
C VAL A 91 -4.51 11.08 11.94
N ILE A 92 -4.33 12.00 12.89
CA ILE A 92 -4.20 13.43 12.59
C ILE A 92 -3.01 13.67 11.66
N TYR A 93 -1.84 13.08 11.93
CA TYR A 93 -0.67 13.24 11.06
C TYR A 93 -0.90 12.70 9.67
N VAL A 94 -1.52 11.52 9.52
CA VAL A 94 -1.83 10.94 8.21
C VAL A 94 -2.83 11.80 7.46
N VAL A 95 -3.90 12.26 8.12
CA VAL A 95 -4.92 13.11 7.51
C VAL A 95 -4.35 14.46 7.10
N CYS A 96 -3.55 15.10 7.96
CA CYS A 96 -2.85 16.35 7.64
C CYS A 96 -1.85 16.15 6.50
N ALA A 97 -1.05 15.08 6.52
CA ALA A 97 -0.12 14.79 5.45
C ALA A 97 -0.84 14.54 4.12
N MET A 98 -1.91 13.73 4.13
CA MET A 98 -2.71 13.42 2.94
C MET A 98 -3.40 14.67 2.39
N SER A 99 -3.97 15.52 3.25
CA SER A 99 -4.60 16.76 2.81
C SER A 99 -3.58 17.75 2.24
N LEU A 100 -2.41 17.92 2.89
CA LEU A 100 -1.31 18.73 2.36
C LEU A 100 -0.81 18.19 1.01
N CYS A 101 -0.59 16.88 0.90
CA CYS A 101 -0.20 16.24 -0.35
C CYS A 101 -1.23 16.49 -1.46
N PHE A 102 -2.53 16.49 -1.15
CA PHE A 102 -3.56 16.78 -2.13
C PHE A 102 -3.58 18.27 -2.51
N VAL A 103 -3.52 19.16 -1.52
CA VAL A 103 -3.52 20.62 -1.70
C VAL A 103 -2.31 21.10 -2.49
N PHE A 104 -1.12 20.51 -2.30
CA PHE A 104 0.08 20.88 -3.05
C PHE A 104 0.23 20.06 -4.34
N GLY A 105 -0.06 18.76 -4.30
CA GLY A 105 0.10 17.87 -5.44
C GLY A 105 -0.86 18.18 -6.59
N PHE A 106 -2.11 18.49 -6.28
CA PHE A 106 -3.13 18.79 -7.30
C PHE A 106 -2.83 20.05 -8.14
N PRO A 107 -2.49 21.22 -7.55
CA PRO A 107 -2.14 22.39 -8.35
C PRO A 107 -0.86 22.16 -9.14
N ILE A 108 0.16 21.52 -8.56
CA ILE A 108 1.42 21.22 -9.27
C ILE A 108 1.14 20.35 -10.49
N ALA A 109 0.34 19.28 -10.33
CA ALA A 109 -0.05 18.41 -11.44
C ALA A 109 -0.87 19.16 -12.50
N TYR A 110 -1.79 20.04 -12.09
CA TYR A 110 -2.58 20.86 -12.99
C TYR A 110 -1.73 21.84 -13.80
N PHE A 111 -0.79 22.55 -13.16
CA PHE A 111 0.17 23.42 -13.84
C PHE A 111 1.04 22.64 -14.82
N LEU A 112 1.50 21.44 -14.45
CA LEU A 112 2.29 20.57 -15.32
C LEU A 112 1.48 20.07 -16.53
N ALA A 113 0.19 19.78 -16.35
CA ALA A 113 -0.68 19.32 -17.43
C ALA A 113 -1.03 20.45 -18.41
N ARG A 114 -1.27 21.67 -17.90
CA ARG A 114 -1.79 22.80 -18.69
C ARG A 114 -0.69 23.70 -19.29
N HIS A 115 0.41 23.94 -18.58
CA HIS A 115 1.41 24.94 -18.96
C HIS A 115 2.74 24.37 -19.45
N ALA A 116 2.96 23.06 -19.33
CA ALA A 116 4.30 22.52 -19.55
C ALA A 116 4.72 22.36 -21.02
N GLY A 117 3.80 22.50 -21.98
CA GLY A 117 4.11 22.59 -23.42
C GLY A 117 5.25 21.65 -23.88
N LYS A 118 6.30 22.21 -24.51
CA LYS A 118 7.50 21.47 -24.96
C LYS A 118 8.50 21.12 -23.84
N ARG A 119 8.37 21.70 -22.64
CA ARG A 119 9.29 21.51 -21.49
C ARG A 119 8.74 20.56 -20.42
N LYS A 120 7.59 19.91 -20.69
CA LYS A 120 6.94 18.95 -19.77
C LYS A 120 7.86 17.84 -19.31
N LEU A 121 8.66 17.30 -20.22
CA LEU A 121 9.61 16.24 -19.90
C LEU A 121 10.68 16.73 -18.91
N LEU A 122 11.18 17.95 -19.07
CA LEU A 122 12.19 18.53 -18.19
C LEU A 122 11.66 18.77 -16.77
N PHE A 123 10.44 19.33 -16.64
CA PHE A 123 9.82 19.50 -15.33
C PHE A 123 9.49 18.16 -14.65
N LEU A 124 9.05 17.16 -15.42
CA LEU A 124 8.77 15.82 -14.89
C LEU A 124 10.04 15.14 -14.37
N VAL A 125 11.14 15.21 -15.13
CA VAL A 125 12.44 14.69 -14.72
C VAL A 125 12.92 15.41 -13.45
N LEU A 126 12.80 16.74 -13.38
CA LEU A 126 13.23 17.50 -12.20
C LEU A 126 12.46 17.12 -10.91
N ILE A 127 11.21 16.68 -11.02
CA ILE A 127 10.40 16.19 -9.88
C ILE A 127 10.79 14.75 -9.49
N ILE A 128 11.08 13.89 -10.45
CA ILE A 128 11.41 12.47 -10.22
C ILE A 128 12.85 12.29 -9.72
N VAL A 129 13.79 13.10 -10.20
CA VAL A 129 15.20 13.04 -9.79
C VAL A 129 15.41 13.10 -8.26
N PRO A 130 14.80 14.03 -7.50
CA PRO A 130 14.96 14.07 -6.04
C PRO A 130 14.22 12.92 -5.34
N PHE A 131 13.22 12.30 -5.96
CA PHE A 131 12.60 11.07 -5.45
C PHE A 131 13.53 9.86 -5.59
N TRP A 132 14.42 9.88 -6.58
CA TRP A 132 15.43 8.83 -6.80
C TRP A 132 16.60 8.90 -5.80
N VAL A 133 16.77 10.04 -5.11
CA VAL A 133 17.78 10.18 -4.05
C VAL A 133 17.31 9.43 -2.80
N ASN A 134 18.22 8.66 -2.19
CA ASN A 134 17.93 7.79 -1.05
C ASN A 134 17.30 8.57 0.11
N TYR A 135 16.05 8.23 0.45
CA TYR A 135 15.30 8.80 1.58
C TYR A 135 16.09 8.75 2.89
N LEU A 136 16.92 7.72 3.09
CA LEU A 136 17.76 7.58 4.28
C LEU A 136 18.75 8.72 4.42
N MET A 137 19.39 9.17 3.34
CA MET A 137 20.38 10.25 3.40
C MET A 137 19.73 11.55 3.86
N ARG A 138 18.51 11.83 3.38
CA ARG A 138 17.73 12.99 3.84
C ARG A 138 17.33 12.83 5.30
N MET A 139 16.82 11.67 5.71
CA MET A 139 16.42 11.41 7.10
C MET A 139 17.60 11.59 8.06
N LEU A 140 18.77 11.05 7.73
CA LEU A 140 19.98 11.21 8.54
C LEU A 140 20.47 12.65 8.56
N ALA A 141 20.42 13.38 7.44
CA ALA A 141 20.80 14.80 7.41
C ALA A 141 19.94 15.65 8.35
N TRP A 142 18.62 15.42 8.40
CA TRP A 142 17.74 16.12 9.35
C TRP A 142 18.03 15.73 10.79
N VAL A 143 18.30 14.44 11.07
CA VAL A 143 18.63 13.99 12.43
C VAL A 143 19.94 14.62 12.90
N ASN A 144 20.99 14.67 12.07
CA ASN A 144 22.25 15.33 12.41
C ASN A 144 22.10 16.86 12.52
N LEU A 145 21.23 17.49 11.71
CA LEU A 145 21.03 18.94 11.78
C LEU A 145 20.21 19.35 13.01
N LEU A 146 19.33 18.47 13.51
CA LEU A 146 18.53 18.68 14.72
C LEU A 146 19.12 17.99 15.96
N SER A 147 20.25 17.28 15.84
CA SER A 147 20.94 16.74 17.01
C SER A 147 21.59 17.89 17.77
N VAL A 148 21.44 17.85 19.09
CA VAL A 148 21.89 18.91 20.00
C VAL A 148 23.40 18.91 20.16
N ASP A 149 24.05 17.78 19.88
CA ASP A 149 25.49 17.67 19.68
C ASP A 149 25.75 17.61 18.17
N GLY A 150 26.58 18.53 17.67
CA GLY A 150 26.92 18.65 16.25
C GLY A 150 27.74 17.48 15.70
#